data_AF-A0A2M8C5D6-F1
#
_entry.id   AF-A0A2M8C5D6-F1
#
_cell.length_a   1.000
_cell.length_b   1.000
_cell.length_c   1.000
_cell.angle_alpha   90.00
_cell.angle_beta   90.00
_cell.angle_gamma   90.00
#
_symmetry.space_group_name_H-M   'P 1'
#
loop_
_entity.id
_entity.type
_entity.pdbx_description
1 polymer ?
#
loop_
_entity_poly.entity_id
_entity_poly.type
_entity_poly.pdbx_seq_one_letter_code
_entity_poly.pdbx_strand_id
1 'polypeptide(L)'
;MIYFIQAVSAFLAGLVISKSWNDFRRGKEPLPIFIFWVVAWGLIVVLAFFPFLVDKITLSLGGQIIGMGRVFGIALVFVFYVVYRVYLKSNRVEKQLNELVRKIALKDVSDKK
;
A
#
# COMPACT_ATOMS: atom_id res chain seq x y z
N MET A 1 12.64 -20.41 13.98
CA MET A 1 12.52 -18.97 13.68
C MET A 1 12.15 -18.71 12.22
N ILE A 2 12.81 -19.32 11.23
CA ILE A 2 12.50 -19.14 9.80
C ILE A 2 11.08 -19.59 9.42
N TYR A 3 10.65 -20.77 9.87
CA TYR A 3 9.29 -21.27 9.64
C TYR A 3 8.20 -20.35 10.20
N PHE A 4 8.47 -19.67 11.32
CA PHE A 4 7.55 -18.70 11.91
C PHE A 4 7.40 -17.47 11.00
N ILE A 5 8.50 -16.95 10.45
CA ILE A 5 8.48 -15.82 9.50
C ILE A 5 7.69 -16.20 8.24
N GLN A 6 7.94 -17.39 7.67
CA GLN A 6 7.20 -17.88 6.50
C GLN A 6 5.70 -18.02 6.78
N ALA A 7 5.32 -18.58 7.94
CA ALA A 7 3.92 -18.73 8.34
C ALA A 7 3.23 -17.38 8.52
N VAL A 8 3.87 -16.42 9.19
CA VAL A 8 3.33 -15.06 9.37
C VAL A 8 3.21 -14.33 8.02
N SER A 9 4.22 -14.40 7.16
CA SER A 9 4.20 -13.79 5.83
C SER A 9 3.09 -14.36 4.95
N ALA A 10 2.92 -15.69 4.94
CA ALA A 10 1.87 -16.36 4.18
C ALA A 10 0.47 -16.00 4.71
N PHE A 11 0.30 -15.95 6.03
CA PHE A 11 -0.96 -15.56 6.66
C PHE A 11 -1.35 -14.11 6.32
N LEU A 12 -0.41 -13.17 6.47
CA LEU A 12 -0.63 -11.76 6.14
C LEU A 12 -0.93 -11.55 4.65
N ALA A 13 -0.17 -12.20 3.76
CA ALA A 13 -0.43 -12.14 2.32
C ALA A 13 -1.83 -12.70 1.99
N GLY A 14 -2.22 -13.82 2.60
CA GLY A 14 -3.54 -14.41 2.44
C GLY A 14 -4.66 -13.46 2.86
N LEU A 15 -4.51 -12.76 3.99
CA LEU A 15 -5.49 -11.77 4.45
C LEU A 15 -5.62 -10.60 3.47
N VAL A 16 -4.51 -10.03 2.98
CA VAL A 16 -4.58 -8.86 2.11
C VAL A 16 -5.08 -9.23 0.71
N ILE A 17 -4.66 -10.38 0.16
CA ILE A 17 -5.18 -10.90 -1.11
C ILE A 17 -6.68 -11.18 -0.99
N SER A 18 -7.12 -11.80 0.11
CA SER A 18 -8.55 -12.07 0.35
C SER A 18 -9.37 -10.79 0.42
N LYS A 19 -8.85 -9.76 1.09
CA LYS A 19 -9.49 -8.45 1.17
C LYS A 19 -9.55 -7.78 -0.20
N SER A 20 -8.43 -7.67 -0.91
CA SER A 20 -8.39 -6.99 -2.21
C SER A 20 -9.23 -7.73 -3.26
N TRP A 21 -9.32 -9.07 -3.19
CA TRP A 21 -10.25 -9.85 -4.01
C TRP A 21 -11.71 -9.50 -3.75
N ASN A 22 -12.10 -9.38 -2.48
CA ASN A 22 -13.46 -9.00 -2.11
C ASN A 22 -13.78 -7.54 -2.48
N ASP A 23 -12.82 -6.63 -2.36
CA ASP A 23 -12.99 -5.23 -2.73
C ASP A 23 -13.05 -5.02 -4.26
N PHE A 24 -12.27 -5.79 -5.03
CA PHE A 24 -12.37 -5.85 -6.50
C PHE A 24 -13.74 -6.39 -6.95
N ARG A 25 -14.20 -7.52 -6.38
CA ARG A 25 -15.54 -8.08 -6.69
C ARG A 25 -16.69 -7.12 -6.37
N ARG A 26 -16.51 -6.23 -5.39
CA ARG A 26 -17.50 -5.21 -4.99
C ARG A 26 -17.39 -3.92 -5.82
N GLY A 27 -16.53 -3.88 -6.84
CA GLY A 27 -16.30 -2.70 -7.68
C GLY A 27 -15.70 -1.51 -6.93
N LYS A 28 -15.18 -1.72 -5.71
CA LYS A 28 -14.57 -0.66 -4.88
C LYS A 28 -13.15 -0.34 -5.31
N GLU A 29 -12.47 -1.31 -5.93
CA GLU A 29 -11.11 -1.17 -6.42
C GLU A 29 -11.05 -1.40 -7.94
N PRO A 30 -10.41 -0.50 -8.70
CA PRO A 30 -10.12 -0.73 -10.11
C PRO A 30 -9.06 -1.83 -10.27
N LEU A 31 -9.14 -2.57 -11.38
CA LEU A 31 -8.27 -3.72 -11.68
C LEU A 31 -6.75 -3.47 -11.48
N PRO A 32 -6.17 -2.31 -11.85
CA PRO A 32 -4.75 -2.05 -11.62
C PRO A 32 -4.35 -2.06 -10.13
N ILE A 33 -5.25 -1.64 -9.24
CA ILE A 33 -4.99 -1.61 -7.79
C ILE A 33 -5.01 -3.02 -7.21
N PHE A 34 -5.96 -3.85 -7.66
CA PHE A 34 -6.00 -5.26 -7.31
C PHE A 34 -4.71 -5.99 -7.74
N ILE A 35 -4.29 -5.82 -9.00
CA ILE A 35 -3.05 -6.43 -9.53
C ILE A 35 -1.84 -5.95 -8.72
N PHE A 36 -1.75 -4.66 -8.42
CA PHE A 36 -0.66 -4.10 -7.62
C PHE A 36 -0.55 -4.79 -6.26
N TRP A 37 -1.66 -4.96 -5.54
CA TRP A 37 -1.66 -5.63 -4.23
C TRP A 37 -1.27 -7.10 -4.34
N VAL A 38 -1.82 -7.85 -5.31
CA VAL A 38 -1.45 -9.26 -5.51
C VAL A 38 0.03 -9.42 -5.80
N VAL A 39 0.60 -8.58 -6.67
CA VAL A 39 2.03 -8.62 -7.02
C VAL A 39 2.89 -8.23 -5.81
N ALA A 40 2.55 -7.16 -5.10
CA ALA A 40 3.31 -6.69 -3.94
C ALA A 40 3.38 -7.76 -2.83
N TRP A 41 2.25 -8.36 -2.48
CA TRP A 41 2.21 -9.39 -1.44
C TRP A 41 2.78 -10.72 -1.90
N GLY A 42 2.59 -11.08 -3.18
CA GLY A 42 3.25 -12.24 -3.77
C GLY A 42 4.78 -12.13 -3.68
N LEU A 43 5.32 -10.95 -3.97
CA LEU A 43 6.76 -10.69 -3.87
C LEU A 43 7.28 -10.81 -2.43
N ILE A 44 6.53 -10.32 -1.44
CA ILE A 44 6.85 -10.48 -0.02
C ILE A 44 6.92 -11.97 0.38
N VAL A 45 5.95 -12.78 -0.05
CA VAL A 45 5.96 -14.23 0.22
C VAL A 45 7.15 -14.89 -0.45
N VAL A 46 7.44 -14.58 -1.73
CA VAL A 46 8.60 -15.13 -2.44
C VAL A 46 9.91 -14.81 -1.72
N LEU A 47 10.10 -13.56 -1.27
CA LEU A 47 11.31 -13.17 -0.52
C LEU A 47 11.41 -13.86 0.85
N ALA A 48 10.28 -14.13 1.52
CA ALA A 48 10.25 -14.85 2.79
C ALA A 48 10.63 -16.35 2.64
N PHE A 49 10.27 -16.97 1.51
CA PHE A 49 10.62 -18.37 1.23
C PHE A 49 12.02 -18.53 0.64
N PHE A 50 12.53 -17.53 -0.08
CA PHE A 50 13.82 -17.56 -0.75
C PHE A 50 14.72 -16.38 -0.31
N PRO A 51 15.23 -16.38 0.93
CA PRO A 51 16.05 -15.28 1.45
C PRO A 51 17.35 -15.06 0.65
N PHE A 52 17.88 -16.11 0.02
CA PHE A 52 19.06 -16.02 -0.86
C PHE A 52 18.88 -15.07 -2.06
N LEU A 53 17.63 -14.80 -2.49
CA LEU A 53 17.36 -13.82 -3.53
C LEU A 53 17.72 -12.42 -3.07
N VAL A 54 17.44 -12.11 -1.80
CA VAL A 54 17.79 -10.84 -1.17
C VAL A 54 19.31 -10.69 -1.13
N ASP A 55 20.03 -11.77 -0.77
CA ASP A 55 21.49 -11.78 -0.69
C ASP A 55 22.14 -11.55 -2.07
N LYS A 56 21.58 -12.13 -3.14
CA LYS A 56 22.05 -11.89 -4.51
C LYS A 56 21.85 -10.45 -4.96
N ILE A 57 20.70 -9.87 -4.64
CA ILE A 57 20.38 -8.48 -5.00
C ILE A 57 21.34 -7.52 -4.27
N THR A 58 21.59 -7.73 -2.98
CA THR A 58 22.51 -6.87 -2.21
C THR A 58 23.97 -7.03 -2.64
N LEU A 59 24.41 -8.23 -3.02
CA LEU A 59 25.75 -8.47 -3.59
C LEU A 59 25.93 -7.76 -4.95
N SER A 60 24.92 -7.80 -5.82
CA SER A 60 24.97 -7.14 -7.13
C SER A 60 24.98 -5.61 -7.04
N LEU A 61 24.47 -5.03 -5.94
CA LEU A 61 24.40 -3.58 -5.73
C LEU A 61 25.65 -3.01 -5.03
N GLY A 62 26.75 -3.77 -4.98
CA GLY A 62 28.07 -3.29 -4.52
C GLY A 62 28.23 -3.20 -3.00
N GLY A 63 27.36 -3.83 -2.22
CA GLY A 63 27.36 -3.75 -0.77
C GLY A 63 28.07 -4.92 -0.08
N GLN A 64 29.36 -4.79 0.18
CA GLN A 64 30.03 -5.64 1.18
C GLN A 64 29.42 -5.32 2.55
N ILE A 65 28.64 -6.25 3.10
CA ILE A 65 28.10 -6.29 4.46
C ILE A 65 27.55 -4.94 4.97
N ILE A 66 26.47 -4.46 4.38
CA ILE A 66 25.55 -3.60 5.13
C ILE A 66 24.17 -4.15 4.80
N GLY A 67 23.63 -4.87 5.78
CA GLY A 67 22.58 -5.85 5.63
C GLY A 67 21.21 -5.29 5.25
N MET A 68 20.20 -6.14 5.46
CA MET A 68 18.78 -5.88 5.26
C MET A 68 18.34 -4.44 5.61
N GLY A 69 18.96 -3.79 6.60
CA GLY A 69 18.71 -2.40 6.98
C GLY A 69 18.75 -1.36 5.86
N ARG A 70 19.63 -1.46 4.85
CA ARG A 70 19.62 -0.49 3.72
C ARG A 70 18.42 -0.68 2.80
N VAL A 71 18.09 -1.94 2.48
CA VAL A 71 16.91 -2.29 1.67
C VAL A 71 15.64 -1.86 2.38
N PHE A 72 15.54 -2.14 3.69
CA PHE A 72 14.43 -1.68 4.51
C PHE A 72 14.37 -0.16 4.62
N GLY A 73 15.51 0.54 4.70
CA GLY A 73 15.55 2.00 4.70
C GLY A 73 14.95 2.61 3.43
N ILE A 74 15.31 2.08 2.25
CA ILE A 74 14.75 2.52 0.97
C ILE A 74 13.25 2.21 0.90
N ALA A 75 12.85 0.99 1.29
CA ALA A 75 11.44 0.60 1.33
C ALA A 75 10.63 1.50 2.28
N LEU A 76 11.20 1.86 3.44
CA LEU A 76 10.56 2.73 4.41
C LEU A 76 10.35 4.13 3.84
N VAL A 77 11.38 4.74 3.23
CA VAL A 77 11.27 6.05 2.57
C VAL A 77 10.21 6.00 1.46
N PHE A 78 10.18 4.93 0.67
CA PHE A 78 9.18 4.75 -0.38
C PHE A 78 7.75 4.65 0.19
N VAL A 79 7.54 3.86 1.25
CA VAL A 79 6.23 3.75 1.91
C VAL A 79 5.80 5.09 2.50
N PHE A 80 6.69 5.81 3.18
CA PHE A 80 6.40 7.15 3.70
C PHE A 80 6.01 8.13 2.59
N TYR A 81 6.69 8.08 1.45
CA TYR A 81 6.32 8.90 0.29
C TYR A 81 4.92 8.56 -0.23
N VAL A 82 4.57 7.27 -0.35
CA VAL A 82 3.24 6.83 -0.77
C VAL A 82 2.18 7.30 0.23
N VAL A 83 2.39 7.11 1.53
CA VAL A 83 1.48 7.55 2.59
C VAL A 83 1.28 9.07 2.54
N TYR A 84 2.35 9.83 2.37
CA TYR A 84 2.28 11.29 2.20
C TYR A 84 1.41 11.70 1.00
N ARG A 85 1.57 11.03 -0.14
CA ARG A 85 0.74 11.29 -1.35
C ARG A 85 -0.73 10.95 -1.11
N VAL A 86 -1.03 9.85 -0.42
CA VAL A 86 -2.39 9.47 -0.05
C VAL A 86 -3.01 10.49 0.90
N TYR A 87 -2.26 10.95 1.90
CA TYR A 87 -2.69 12.01 2.82
C TYR A 87 -3.05 13.31 2.10
N LEU A 88 -2.19 13.78 1.18
CA LEU A 88 -2.48 14.97 0.38
C LEU A 88 -3.76 14.82 -0.46
N LYS A 89 -3.97 13.64 -1.06
CA LYS A 89 -5.17 13.35 -1.84
C LYS A 89 -6.42 13.34 -0.94
N SER A 90 -6.34 12.73 0.24
CA SER A 90 -7.42 12.71 1.23
C SER A 90 -7.82 14.12 1.66
N ASN A 91 -6.84 14.95 2.04
CA ASN A 91 -7.07 16.34 2.43
C ASN A 91 -7.71 17.17 1.29
N ARG A 92 -7.31 16.93 0.04
CA ARG A 92 -7.95 17.59 -1.12
C ARG A 92 -9.42 17.18 -1.27
N VAL A 93 -9.72 15.89 -1.15
CA VAL A 93 -11.09 15.37 -1.24
C VAL A 93 -11.96 15.93 -0.12
N GLU A 94 -11.44 15.99 1.11
CA GLU A 94 -12.14 16.56 2.25
C GLU A 94 -12.46 18.05 2.06
N LYS A 95 -11.50 18.83 1.56
CA LYS A 95 -11.73 20.25 1.21
C LYS A 95 -12.82 20.41 0.15
N GLN A 96 -12.77 19.60 -0.92
CA GLN A 96 -13.79 19.63 -1.98
C GLN A 96 -15.18 19.26 -1.45
N LEU A 97 -15.27 18.29 -0.54
CA LEU A 97 -16.52 17.91 0.10
C LEU A 97 -17.07 19.06 0.96
N ASN A 98 -16.22 19.70 1.77
CA ASN A 98 -16.62 20.85 2.59
C ASN A 98 -17.11 22.03 1.74
N GLU A 99 -16.44 22.33 0.63
CA GLU A 99 -16.89 23.34 -0.32
C GLU A 99 -18.24 22.98 -0.95
N LEU A 100 -18.43 21.72 -1.31
CA LEU A 100 -19.69 21.22 -1.89
C LEU A 100 -20.85 21.36 -0.90
N VAL A 101 -20.67 20.90 0.34
CA VAL A 101 -21.67 21.01 1.41
C VAL A 101 -21.99 22.48 1.69
N ARG A 102 -20.98 23.36 1.74
CA ARG A 102 -21.20 24.80 1.94
C ARG A 102 -22.01 25.42 0.80
N LYS A 103 -21.73 25.06 -0.46
CA LYS A 103 -22.49 25.55 -1.62
C LYS A 103 -23.96 25.08 -1.58
N ILE A 104 -24.20 23.82 -1.21
CA ILE A 104 -25.56 23.28 -1.05
C ILE A 104 -26.30 24.04 0.05
N ALA A 105 -25.69 24.21 1.24
CA ALA A 105 -26.31 24.92 2.36
C ALA A 105 -26.64 26.38 2.04
N LEU A 106 -25.75 27.09 1.33
CA LEU A 106 -26.00 28.48 0.92
C LEU A 106 -27.12 28.58 -0.13
N LYS A 107 -27.20 27.61 -1.05
CA LYS A 107 -28.28 27.54 -2.05
C LYS A 107 -29.63 27.31 -1.38
N ASP A 108 -29.72 26.37 -0.44
CA ASP A 108 -30.96 26.07 0.28
C ASP A 108 -31.48 27.26 1.10
N VAL A 109 -30.58 28.09 1.64
CA VAL A 109 -30.95 29.34 2.34
C VAL A 109 -31.44 30.41 1.35
N SER A 110 -30.85 30.49 0.15
CA SER A 110 -31.27 31.44 -0.88
C SER A 110 -32.62 31.08 -1.49
N ASP A 111 -32.90 29.79 -1.73
CA ASP A 111 -34.15 29.33 -2.37
C ASP A 111 -35.37 29.38 -1.41
N LYS A 112 -35.15 29.52 -0.10
CA LYS A 112 -36.20 29.68 0.92
C LYS A 112 -36.59 31.13 1.22
N LYS A 113 -35.96 32.11 0.57
CA LYS A 113 -36.27 33.55 0.68
C LYS A 113 -37.10 34.02 -0.49
#